data_AF-A4YGL0-F1
#
_entry.id   AF-A4YGL0-F1
#
_cell.length_a   1.000
_cell.length_b   1.000
_cell.length_c   1.000
_cell.angle_alpha   90.00
_cell.angle_beta   90.00
_cell.angle_gamma   90.00
#
_symmetry.space_group_name_H-M   'P 1'
#
loop_
_entity.id
_entity.type
_entity.pdbx_description
1 polymer ?
#
loop_
_entity_poly.entity_id
_entity_poly.type
_entity_poly.pdbx_seq_one_letter_code
_entity_poly.pdbx_strand_id
1 'polypeptide(L)'
;MASKSYHVQLKISWADLPSDAIPHSNKDSDGDLDVISSALAETLVQNMPSEIVELDPGKIMMASLLSSKLVTGILGHLDEQRWGGKYYSGDISASLGETMAYALLEKKFEVKFLDIIPLRQVKYLGFSPDAVIDVSRYPKLISFLGGKGLLFLNARGSYRWSQAWLHRNLRRDIVQVEKVRYPDNFAILTYLYRDQEWKMMAVVIRP
;
A
#
# COMPACT_ATOMS: atom_id res chain seq x y z
N MET A 1 -34.11 11.46 -2.25
CA MET A 1 -32.84 12.22 -2.21
C MET A 1 -31.87 11.53 -3.16
N ALA A 2 -31.50 12.18 -4.27
CA ALA A 2 -30.52 11.62 -5.19
C ALA A 2 -29.15 11.60 -4.49
N SER A 3 -28.62 10.40 -4.26
CA SER A 3 -27.24 10.18 -3.87
C SER A 3 -26.34 10.81 -4.93
N LYS A 4 -25.67 11.93 -4.61
CA LYS A 4 -24.52 12.37 -5.40
C LYS A 4 -23.47 11.26 -5.23
N SER A 5 -23.23 10.50 -6.30
CA SER A 5 -22.15 9.52 -6.33
C SER A 5 -20.82 10.29 -6.26
N TYR A 6 -20.24 10.37 -5.07
CA TYR A 6 -18.96 11.04 -4.85
C TYR A 6 -17.83 10.13 -5.31
N HIS A 7 -17.50 10.12 -6.60
CA HIS A 7 -16.35 9.34 -7.07
C HIS A 7 -15.05 9.86 -6.42
N VAL A 8 -14.25 8.94 -5.87
CA VAL A 8 -12.96 9.27 -5.26
C VAL A 8 -11.86 9.05 -6.30
N GLN A 9 -11.20 10.11 -6.73
CA GLN A 9 -10.07 10.03 -7.66
C GLN A 9 -8.77 9.78 -6.89
N LEU A 10 -8.16 8.61 -7.08
CA LEU A 10 -6.87 8.24 -6.51
C LEU A 10 -5.77 8.41 -7.55
N LYS A 11 -4.84 9.33 -7.29
CA LYS A 11 -3.65 9.55 -8.13
C LYS A 11 -2.52 8.64 -7.66
N ILE A 12 -1.90 7.87 -8.56
CA ILE A 12 -0.96 6.82 -8.19
C ILE A 12 0.38 7.05 -8.89
N SER A 13 1.48 6.86 -8.16
CA SER A 13 2.80 6.63 -8.76
C SER A 13 3.27 5.21 -8.45
N TRP A 14 3.92 4.60 -9.44
CA TRP A 14 4.46 3.25 -9.35
C TRP A 14 5.99 3.29 -9.44
N ALA A 15 6.63 2.40 -8.70
CA ALA A 15 8.03 2.03 -8.88
C ALA A 15 8.17 0.52 -8.79
N ASP A 16 9.05 -0.06 -9.60
CA ASP A 16 9.37 -1.49 -9.54
C ASP A 16 10.69 -1.68 -8.79
N LEU A 17 10.72 -2.68 -7.90
CA LEU A 17 11.90 -3.13 -7.18
C LEU A 17 12.12 -4.62 -7.49
N PRO A 18 13.08 -4.96 -8.34
CA PRO A 18 13.53 -6.33 -8.52
C PRO A 18 14.09 -6.92 -7.20
N SER A 19 13.83 -8.20 -6.92
CA SER A 19 14.30 -8.85 -5.69
C SER A 19 15.81 -8.97 -5.61
N ASP A 20 16.47 -9.15 -6.75
CA ASP A 20 17.92 -9.21 -6.87
C ASP A 20 18.63 -7.88 -6.50
N ALA A 21 17.90 -6.76 -6.53
CA ALA A 21 18.39 -5.48 -6.05
C ALA A 21 18.36 -5.36 -4.52
N ILE A 22 17.61 -6.20 -3.81
CA ILE A 22 17.49 -6.14 -2.34
C ILE A 22 18.71 -6.86 -1.72
N PRO A 23 19.37 -6.26 -0.72
CA PRO A 23 20.53 -6.87 -0.07
C PRO A 23 20.13 -8.09 0.74
N HIS A 24 20.69 -9.25 0.39
CA HIS A 24 20.40 -10.56 0.98
C HIS A 24 21.67 -11.35 1.35
N SER A 25 22.85 -10.83 1.01
CA SER A 25 24.13 -11.52 1.11
C SER A 25 25.03 -10.92 2.19
N ASN A 26 25.98 -11.71 2.66
CA ASN A 26 27.00 -11.26 3.62
C ASN A 26 27.99 -10.22 3.03
N LYS A 27 27.88 -9.91 1.74
CA LYS A 27 28.66 -8.86 1.09
C LYS A 27 27.96 -7.50 1.11
N ASP A 28 26.67 -7.50 1.39
CA ASP A 28 25.86 -6.30 1.38
C ASP A 28 26.00 -5.55 2.70
N SER A 29 25.96 -4.23 2.64
CA SER A 29 26.04 -3.35 3.79
C SER A 29 24.66 -2.88 4.23
N ASP A 30 24.50 -2.55 5.52
CA ASP A 30 23.28 -1.92 6.03
C ASP A 30 22.92 -0.62 5.28
N GLY A 31 23.91 0.04 4.67
CA GLY A 31 23.75 1.27 3.88
C GLY A 31 23.16 1.03 2.48
N ASP A 32 23.23 -0.19 1.95
CA ASP A 32 22.73 -0.48 0.60
C ASP A 32 21.21 -0.36 0.55
N LEU A 33 20.53 -0.82 1.61
CA LEU A 33 19.09 -0.65 1.75
C LEU A 33 18.69 0.82 1.87
N ASP A 34 19.53 1.67 2.48
CA ASP A 34 19.28 3.10 2.57
C ASP A 34 19.36 3.77 1.19
N VAL A 35 20.32 3.37 0.36
CA VAL A 35 20.46 3.84 -1.03
C VAL A 35 19.23 3.43 -1.87
N ILE A 36 18.84 2.15 -1.81
CA ILE A 36 17.67 1.63 -2.53
C ILE A 36 16.40 2.37 -2.10
N SER A 37 16.20 2.52 -0.80
CA SER A 37 15.03 3.21 -0.26
C SER A 37 15.00 4.68 -0.69
N SER A 38 16.15 5.34 -0.84
CA SER A 38 16.23 6.74 -1.29
C SER A 38 15.91 6.85 -2.78
N ALA A 39 16.50 5.98 -3.60
CA ALA A 39 16.25 5.94 -5.04
C ALA A 39 14.77 5.66 -5.37
N LEU A 40 14.15 4.73 -4.63
CA LEU A 40 12.71 4.46 -4.75
C LEU A 40 11.87 5.67 -4.34
N ALA A 41 12.22 6.33 -3.23
CA ALA A 41 11.51 7.52 -2.78
C ALA A 41 11.57 8.64 -3.84
N GLU A 42 12.74 8.88 -4.43
CA GLU A 42 12.92 9.87 -5.50
C GLU A 42 12.12 9.51 -6.75
N THR A 43 12.19 8.25 -7.18
CA THR A 43 11.47 7.73 -8.36
C THR A 43 9.95 7.93 -8.20
N LEU A 44 9.40 7.56 -7.03
CA LEU A 44 7.98 7.71 -6.74
C LEU A 44 7.50 9.16 -6.78
N VAL A 45 8.35 10.09 -6.37
CA VAL A 45 8.05 11.53 -6.35
C VAL A 45 8.11 12.12 -7.76
N GLN A 46 9.13 11.76 -8.53
CA GLN A 46 9.29 12.22 -9.91
C GLN A 46 8.18 11.71 -10.82
N ASN A 47 7.72 10.47 -10.60
CA ASN A 47 6.68 9.83 -11.41
C ASN A 47 5.25 10.19 -11.01
N MET A 48 5.03 11.15 -10.08
CA MET A 48 3.68 11.44 -9.60
C MET A 48 2.96 12.57 -10.36
N PRO A 49 1.72 12.35 -10.86
CA PRO A 49 0.98 11.09 -10.94
C PRO A 49 1.27 10.32 -12.24
N SER A 50 1.42 9.00 -12.12
CA SER A 50 1.58 8.10 -13.28
C SER A 50 0.22 7.58 -13.78
N GLU A 51 -0.76 7.50 -12.89
CA GLU A 51 -2.09 6.95 -13.18
C GLU A 51 -3.13 7.63 -12.29
N ILE A 52 -4.38 7.70 -12.77
CA ILE A 52 -5.53 8.13 -11.98
C ILE A 52 -6.58 7.02 -12.02
N VAL A 53 -7.01 6.56 -10.85
CA VAL A 53 -8.00 5.50 -10.67
C VAL A 53 -9.23 6.06 -9.98
N GLU A 54 -10.40 5.90 -10.57
CA GLU A 54 -11.67 6.27 -9.96
C GLU A 54 -12.21 5.14 -9.09
N LEU A 55 -12.29 5.40 -7.79
CA LEU A 55 -12.78 4.46 -6.79
C LEU A 55 -14.25 4.71 -6.47
N ASP A 56 -15.01 3.61 -6.41
CA ASP A 56 -16.41 3.59 -6.02
C ASP A 56 -16.54 3.71 -4.48
N PRO A 57 -17.32 4.66 -3.95
CA PRO A 57 -17.48 4.84 -2.51
C PRO A 57 -18.04 3.62 -1.76
N GLY A 58 -18.95 2.88 -2.39
CA GLY A 58 -19.49 1.65 -1.83
C GLY A 58 -18.41 0.57 -1.71
N LYS A 59 -17.50 0.49 -2.69
CA LYS A 59 -16.32 -0.39 -2.63
C LYS A 59 -15.33 0.04 -1.55
N ILE A 60 -15.11 1.34 -1.36
CA ILE A 60 -14.28 1.85 -0.26
C ILE A 60 -14.90 1.48 1.09
N MET A 61 -16.22 1.62 1.24
CA MET A 61 -16.92 1.22 2.47
C MET A 61 -16.78 -0.29 2.73
N MET A 62 -16.97 -1.13 1.71
CA MET A 62 -16.75 -2.58 1.84
C MET A 62 -15.29 -2.92 2.22
N ALA A 63 -14.31 -2.26 1.58
CA ALA A 63 -12.89 -2.44 1.89
C ALA A 63 -12.56 -2.05 3.35
N SER A 64 -13.24 -1.05 3.92
CA SER A 64 -13.03 -0.66 5.32
C SER A 64 -13.45 -1.72 6.33
N LEU A 65 -14.33 -2.65 5.96
CA LEU A 65 -14.65 -3.80 6.82
C LEU A 65 -13.49 -4.81 6.87
N LEU A 66 -12.61 -4.78 5.87
CA LEU A 66 -11.42 -5.63 5.78
C LEU A 66 -10.20 -5.04 6.51
N SER A 67 -10.20 -3.76 6.87
CA SER A 67 -9.06 -3.16 7.58
C SER A 67 -8.79 -3.79 8.93
N SER A 68 -7.53 -3.75 9.34
CA SER A 68 -7.01 -4.35 10.57
C SER A 68 -7.62 -3.78 11.85
N LYS A 69 -8.18 -2.57 11.78
CA LYS A 69 -8.97 -1.95 12.85
C LYS A 69 -10.38 -1.65 12.36
N LEU A 70 -11.35 -1.84 13.23
CA LEU A 70 -12.73 -1.42 13.00
C LEU A 70 -12.85 0.06 13.36
N VAL A 71 -12.58 0.94 12.40
CA VAL A 71 -12.83 2.38 12.52
C VAL A 71 -14.16 2.68 11.84
N THR A 72 -15.17 3.05 12.63
CA THR A 72 -16.47 3.47 12.10
C THR A 72 -16.34 4.80 11.37
N GLY A 73 -17.05 4.96 10.25
CA GLY A 73 -17.08 6.25 9.55
C GLY A 73 -15.74 6.68 8.96
N ILE A 74 -14.95 5.74 8.41
CA ILE A 74 -13.62 6.01 7.85
C ILE A 74 -13.59 7.20 6.88
N LEU A 75 -14.65 7.35 6.08
CA LEU A 75 -14.83 8.46 5.15
C LEU A 75 -15.02 9.81 5.85
N GLY A 76 -15.63 9.83 7.05
CA GLY A 76 -15.81 11.03 7.86
C GLY A 76 -14.52 11.51 8.52
N HIS A 77 -13.57 10.59 8.77
CA HIS A 77 -12.26 10.92 9.34
C HIS A 77 -11.24 11.40 8.30
N LEU A 78 -11.61 11.45 7.01
CA LEU A 78 -10.69 11.81 5.93
C LEU A 78 -10.26 13.29 5.96
N ASP A 79 -11.11 14.17 6.51
CA ASP A 79 -10.89 15.62 6.60
C ASP A 79 -10.36 16.05 7.98
N GLU A 80 -10.30 15.12 8.94
CA GLU A 80 -9.92 15.38 10.32
C GLU A 80 -8.37 15.36 10.48
N GLN A 81 -7.76 16.54 10.44
CA GLN A 81 -6.33 16.75 10.73
C GLN A 81 -6.04 16.95 12.22
N ARG A 82 -4.97 16.32 12.73
CA ARG A 82 -4.31 16.73 13.99
C ARG A 82 -2.96 17.41 13.68
N TRP A 83 -2.39 18.10 14.67
CA TRP A 83 -1.14 18.87 14.53
C TRP A 83 -0.02 18.10 13.80
N GLY A 84 0.81 18.80 13.04
CA GLY A 84 2.00 18.22 12.41
C GLY A 84 1.75 17.23 11.27
N GLY A 85 0.58 17.23 10.64
CA GLY A 85 0.31 16.44 9.43
C GLY A 85 0.04 14.95 9.68
N LYS A 86 -0.38 14.59 10.89
CA LYS A 86 -0.79 13.23 11.27
C LYS A 86 -2.31 13.13 11.37
N TYR A 87 -2.88 11.97 11.07
CA TYR A 87 -4.25 11.65 11.47
C TYR A 87 -4.36 11.59 13.00
N TYR A 88 -5.58 11.71 13.52
CA TYR A 88 -5.86 11.72 14.97
C TYR A 88 -5.34 10.48 15.72
N SER A 89 -5.20 9.33 15.02
CA SER A 89 -4.66 8.08 15.55
C SER A 89 -3.90 7.30 14.48
N GLY A 90 -2.87 6.55 14.89
CA GLY A 90 -2.20 5.58 14.02
C GLY A 90 -3.13 4.48 13.50
N ASP A 91 -4.21 4.18 14.23
CA ASP A 91 -5.22 3.22 13.82
C ASP A 91 -6.05 3.73 12.63
N ILE A 92 -6.35 5.03 12.60
CA ILE A 92 -7.04 5.68 11.47
C ILE A 92 -6.11 5.67 10.25
N SER A 93 -4.86 6.09 10.42
CA SER A 93 -3.84 6.06 9.37
C SER A 93 -3.71 4.68 8.72
N ALA A 94 -3.55 3.63 9.53
CA ALA A 94 -3.39 2.27 9.05
C ALA A 94 -4.65 1.80 8.30
N SER A 95 -5.83 2.02 8.89
CA SER A 95 -7.08 1.55 8.31
C SER A 95 -7.42 2.26 7.00
N LEU A 96 -7.11 3.55 6.87
CA LEU A 96 -7.25 4.30 5.62
C LEU A 96 -6.31 3.77 4.54
N GLY A 97 -5.04 3.56 4.87
CA GLY A 97 -4.06 2.99 3.95
C GLY A 97 -4.52 1.64 3.40
N GLU A 98 -4.89 0.72 4.29
CA GLU A 98 -5.39 -0.61 3.92
C GLU A 98 -6.66 -0.53 3.09
N THR A 99 -7.65 0.27 3.52
CA THR A 99 -8.92 0.42 2.82
C THR A 99 -8.72 0.89 1.38
N MET A 100 -7.90 1.91 1.18
CA MET A 100 -7.63 2.45 -0.16
C MET A 100 -6.82 1.48 -1.01
N ALA A 101 -5.88 0.74 -0.42
CA ALA A 101 -5.13 -0.29 -1.12
C ALA A 101 -6.04 -1.44 -1.56
N TYR A 102 -6.95 -1.92 -0.72
CA TYR A 102 -7.93 -2.95 -1.09
C TYR A 102 -8.89 -2.45 -2.17
N ALA A 103 -9.39 -1.22 -2.06
CA ALA A 103 -10.24 -0.62 -3.08
C ALA A 103 -9.52 -0.46 -4.42
N LEU A 104 -8.22 -0.10 -4.40
CA LEU A 104 -7.37 -0.08 -5.59
C LEU A 104 -7.24 -1.47 -6.22
N LEU A 105 -6.94 -2.49 -5.42
CA LEU A 105 -6.79 -3.87 -5.91
C LEU A 105 -8.07 -4.38 -6.57
N GLU A 106 -9.23 -4.09 -5.97
CA GLU A 106 -10.53 -4.45 -6.54
C GLU A 106 -10.79 -3.70 -7.84
N LYS A 107 -10.60 -2.37 -7.86
CA LYS A 107 -10.93 -1.58 -9.04
C LYS A 107 -10.00 -1.82 -10.22
N LYS A 108 -8.68 -1.85 -9.97
CA LYS A 108 -7.65 -1.93 -11.02
C LYS A 108 -7.44 -3.37 -11.49
N PHE A 109 -7.45 -4.33 -10.56
CA PHE A 109 -7.09 -5.71 -10.85
C PHE A 109 -8.23 -6.72 -10.66
N GLU A 110 -9.44 -6.25 -10.30
CA GLU A 110 -10.62 -7.09 -10.08
C GLU A 110 -10.44 -8.12 -8.97
N VAL A 111 -9.54 -7.82 -8.01
CA VAL A 111 -9.36 -8.65 -6.82
C VAL A 111 -10.61 -8.59 -5.96
N LYS A 112 -11.26 -9.73 -5.74
CA LYS A 112 -12.43 -9.79 -4.87
C LYS A 112 -12.02 -9.61 -3.42
N PHE A 113 -12.75 -8.77 -2.69
CA PHE A 113 -12.54 -8.56 -1.25
C PHE A 113 -12.52 -9.86 -0.43
N LEU A 114 -13.31 -10.87 -0.81
CA LEU A 114 -13.36 -12.17 -0.12
C LEU A 114 -12.07 -13.00 -0.26
N ASP A 115 -11.26 -12.72 -1.27
CA ASP A 115 -9.99 -13.41 -1.52
C ASP A 115 -8.79 -12.63 -0.97
N ILE A 116 -9.01 -11.48 -0.35
CA ILE A 116 -8.00 -10.75 0.41
C ILE A 116 -7.96 -11.37 1.81
N ILE A 117 -6.82 -11.94 2.20
CA ILE A 117 -6.63 -12.52 3.54
C ILE A 117 -5.91 -11.50 4.42
N PRO A 118 -6.62 -10.75 5.28
CA PRO A 118 -5.98 -9.77 6.16
C PRO A 118 -5.27 -10.45 7.33
N LEU A 119 -4.03 -10.06 7.59
CA LEU A 119 -3.15 -10.69 8.60
C LEU A 119 -3.19 -9.95 9.96
N ARG A 120 -4.39 -9.50 10.34
CA ARG A 120 -4.63 -8.51 11.42
C ARG A 120 -3.95 -8.83 12.75
N GLN A 121 -3.99 -10.09 13.19
CA GLN A 121 -3.46 -10.49 14.50
C GLN A 121 -1.93 -10.51 14.53
N VAL A 122 -1.30 -10.88 13.41
CA VAL A 122 0.16 -11.03 13.31
C VAL A 122 0.84 -9.68 13.09
N LYS A 123 0.13 -8.71 12.49
CA LYS A 123 0.61 -7.32 12.32
C LYS A 123 0.99 -6.65 13.63
N TYR A 124 0.27 -6.91 14.73
CA TYR A 124 0.60 -6.34 16.06
C TYR A 124 1.97 -6.77 16.58
N LEU A 125 2.46 -7.92 16.14
CA LEU A 125 3.78 -8.41 16.52
C LEU A 125 4.89 -7.80 15.65
N GLY A 126 4.56 -7.03 14.61
CA GLY A 126 5.53 -6.36 13.74
C GLY A 126 6.26 -7.29 12.77
N PHE A 127 5.77 -8.52 12.60
CA PHE A 127 6.44 -9.56 11.80
C PHE A 127 5.74 -9.89 10.47
N SER A 128 4.58 -9.28 10.19
CA SER A 128 3.71 -9.74 9.10
C SER A 128 3.20 -8.57 8.27
N PRO A 129 3.08 -8.72 6.94
CA PRO A 129 2.41 -7.75 6.08
C PRO A 129 0.93 -7.62 6.43
N ASP A 130 0.24 -6.69 5.78
CA ASP A 130 -1.16 -6.36 6.09
C ASP A 130 -2.13 -7.38 5.52
N ALA A 131 -1.86 -7.88 4.32
CA ALA A 131 -2.67 -8.89 3.66
C ALA A 131 -1.89 -9.76 2.68
N VAL A 132 -2.48 -10.90 2.32
CA VAL A 132 -2.02 -11.78 1.26
C VAL A 132 -3.14 -12.02 0.25
N ILE A 133 -2.79 -12.06 -1.03
CA ILE A 133 -3.67 -12.38 -2.15
C ILE A 133 -3.04 -13.49 -3.00
N ASP A 134 -3.81 -14.50 -3.39
CA ASP A 134 -3.41 -15.48 -4.41
C ASP A 134 -3.57 -14.87 -5.80
N VAL A 135 -2.46 -14.57 -6.46
CA VAL A 135 -2.41 -13.90 -7.77
C VAL A 135 -3.00 -14.80 -8.87
N SER A 136 -2.96 -16.13 -8.69
CA SER A 136 -3.32 -17.12 -9.71
C SER A 136 -4.76 -17.02 -10.20
N ARG A 137 -5.63 -16.36 -9.41
CA ARG A 137 -7.06 -16.18 -9.67
C ARG A 137 -7.38 -14.95 -10.52
N TYR A 138 -6.42 -14.05 -10.74
CA TYR A 138 -6.65 -12.70 -11.23
C TYR A 138 -5.83 -12.36 -12.48
N PRO A 139 -6.38 -12.52 -13.69
CA PRO A 139 -5.64 -12.30 -14.95
C PRO A 139 -5.02 -10.91 -15.08
N LYS A 140 -5.72 -9.85 -14.65
CA LYS A 140 -5.19 -8.48 -14.65
C LYS A 140 -3.99 -8.33 -13.72
N LEU A 141 -4.06 -8.96 -12.55
CA LEU A 141 -2.96 -8.93 -11.58
C LEU A 141 -1.78 -9.76 -12.07
N ILE A 142 -2.01 -10.94 -12.68
CA ILE A 142 -0.98 -11.76 -13.31
C ILE A 142 -0.26 -10.95 -14.40
N SER A 143 -1.01 -10.29 -15.27
CA SER A 143 -0.43 -9.48 -16.36
C SER A 143 0.38 -8.30 -15.82
N PHE A 144 -0.07 -7.67 -14.73
CA PHE A 144 0.64 -6.56 -14.09
C PHE A 144 1.91 -7.02 -13.39
N LEU A 145 1.85 -8.17 -12.69
CA LEU A 145 2.97 -8.73 -11.93
C LEU A 145 3.94 -9.55 -12.80
N GLY A 146 3.52 -9.98 -13.99
CA GLY A 146 4.33 -10.80 -14.88
C GLY A 146 4.43 -12.27 -14.46
N GLY A 147 3.57 -12.74 -13.54
CA GLY A 147 3.65 -14.10 -13.01
C GLY A 147 2.51 -14.50 -12.08
N LYS A 148 2.59 -15.72 -11.56
CA LYS A 148 1.67 -16.29 -10.56
C LYS A 148 2.40 -16.48 -9.24
N GLY A 149 1.67 -16.50 -8.15
CA GLY A 149 2.22 -16.66 -6.80
C GLY A 149 1.34 -15.98 -5.76
N LEU A 150 1.92 -15.68 -4.60
CA LEU A 150 1.28 -14.84 -3.59
C LEU A 150 1.71 -13.39 -3.78
N LEU A 151 0.78 -12.47 -3.51
CA LEU A 151 1.04 -11.05 -3.39
C LEU A 151 0.89 -10.65 -1.92
N PHE A 152 1.97 -10.18 -1.32
CA PHE A 152 1.99 -9.60 0.01
C PHE A 152 1.75 -8.08 -0.07
N LEU A 153 0.79 -7.57 0.68
CA LEU A 153 0.47 -6.15 0.71
C LEU A 153 0.90 -5.54 2.05
N ASN A 154 1.59 -4.41 2.03
CA ASN A 154 1.82 -3.58 3.20
C ASN A 154 1.35 -2.16 2.90
N ALA A 155 0.46 -1.61 3.72
CA ALA A 155 -0.21 -0.35 3.46
C ALA A 155 -0.02 0.64 4.60
N ARG A 156 0.35 1.86 4.24
CA ARG A 156 0.51 2.98 5.16
C ARG A 156 -0.34 4.14 4.70
N GLY A 157 -1.08 4.74 5.64
CA GLY A 157 -1.71 6.04 5.45
C GLY A 157 -0.97 7.12 6.23
N SER A 158 -0.89 8.32 5.67
CA SER A 158 -0.48 9.52 6.37
C SER A 158 -1.23 10.73 5.83
N TYR A 159 -1.48 11.76 6.64
CA TYR A 159 -2.19 12.92 6.12
C TYR A 159 -1.25 13.76 5.22
N ARG A 160 -0.05 14.05 5.73
CA ARG A 160 1.08 14.60 4.96
C ARG A 160 2.24 13.60 4.93
N TRP A 161 3.10 13.72 3.93
CA TRP A 161 4.33 12.95 3.85
C TRP A 161 5.53 13.88 3.67
N SER A 162 6.71 13.34 3.90
CA SER A 162 7.99 13.95 3.53
C SER A 162 8.89 12.86 2.95
N GLN A 163 9.90 13.24 2.15
CA GLN A 163 10.81 12.26 1.56
C GLN A 163 11.54 11.43 2.62
N ALA A 164 11.94 12.06 3.73
CA ALA A 164 12.53 11.35 4.88
C ALA A 164 11.55 10.37 5.57
N TRP A 165 10.25 10.67 5.57
CA TRP A 165 9.23 9.73 6.05
C TRP A 165 9.07 8.56 5.09
N LEU A 166 9.03 8.81 3.78
CA LEU A 166 8.90 7.77 2.76
C LEU A 166 10.11 6.83 2.79
N HIS A 167 11.32 7.38 2.76
CA HIS A 167 12.59 6.65 2.87
C HIS A 167 12.60 5.68 4.06
N ARG A 168 12.30 6.21 5.26
CA ARG A 168 12.29 5.41 6.49
C ARG A 168 11.27 4.27 6.46
N ASN A 169 10.09 4.52 5.88
CA ASN A 169 9.06 3.49 5.81
C ASN A 169 9.37 2.45 4.74
N LEU A 170 9.86 2.84 3.56
CA LEU A 170 10.33 1.92 2.53
C LEU A 170 11.35 0.94 3.09
N ARG A 171 12.39 1.44 3.76
CA ARG A 171 13.41 0.62 4.44
C ARG A 171 12.78 -0.43 5.36
N ARG A 172 11.87 0.00 6.22
CA ARG A 172 11.19 -0.89 7.18
C ARG A 172 10.28 -1.91 6.47
N ASP A 173 9.56 -1.47 5.47
CA ASP A 173 8.52 -2.25 4.79
C ASP A 173 9.11 -3.32 3.89
N ILE A 174 10.20 -2.99 3.19
CA ILE A 174 11.00 -3.97 2.45
C ILE A 174 11.43 -5.08 3.40
N VAL A 175 12.13 -4.75 4.50
CA VAL A 175 12.56 -5.75 5.50
C VAL A 175 11.39 -6.55 6.06
N GLN A 176 10.26 -5.91 6.35
CA GLN A 176 9.09 -6.58 6.90
C GLN A 176 8.51 -7.60 5.94
N VAL A 177 8.44 -7.27 4.65
CA VAL A 177 7.88 -8.18 3.64
C VAL A 177 8.88 -9.27 3.27
N GLU A 178 10.18 -8.97 3.13
CA GLU A 178 11.22 -9.96 2.83
C GLU A 178 11.33 -11.08 3.87
N LYS A 179 10.93 -10.82 5.12
CA LYS A 179 10.91 -11.86 6.17
C LYS A 179 9.92 -12.99 5.91
N VAL A 180 8.89 -12.75 5.09
CA VAL A 180 7.81 -13.71 4.85
C VAL A 180 7.58 -14.01 3.37
N ARG A 181 8.00 -13.09 2.50
CA ARG A 181 8.01 -13.26 1.06
C ARG A 181 9.17 -14.18 0.74
N TYR A 182 8.90 -15.48 0.68
CA TYR A 182 9.78 -16.40 -0.04
C TYR A 182 10.07 -15.78 -1.43
N PRO A 183 11.32 -15.84 -1.94
CA PRO A 183 11.80 -15.01 -3.05
C PRO A 183 10.92 -15.08 -4.31
N ASP A 184 10.20 -16.19 -4.50
CA ASP A 184 9.32 -16.46 -5.64
C ASP A 184 7.95 -15.75 -5.58
N ASN A 185 7.69 -14.89 -4.60
CA ASN A 185 6.42 -14.19 -4.43
C ASN A 185 6.52 -12.68 -4.63
N PHE A 186 5.39 -12.02 -4.84
CA PHE A 186 5.32 -10.58 -5.10
C PHE A 186 5.02 -9.80 -3.82
N ALA A 187 5.38 -8.52 -3.81
CA ALA A 187 4.86 -7.59 -2.83
C ALA A 187 4.40 -6.27 -3.44
N ILE A 188 3.45 -5.62 -2.78
CA ILE A 188 3.12 -4.22 -3.03
C ILE A 188 3.20 -3.46 -1.71
N LEU A 189 4.01 -2.41 -1.69
CA LEU A 189 4.11 -1.46 -0.59
C LEU A 189 3.36 -0.20 -0.99
N THR A 190 2.34 0.19 -0.22
CA THR A 190 1.52 1.37 -0.54
C THR A 190 1.64 2.46 0.52
N TYR A 191 1.72 3.70 0.06
CA TYR A 191 1.81 4.90 0.90
C TYR A 191 0.74 5.90 0.46
N LEU A 192 -0.43 5.79 1.09
CA LEU A 192 -1.56 6.68 0.90
C LEU A 192 -1.31 8.01 1.63
N TYR A 193 -1.59 9.11 0.97
CA TYR A 193 -1.69 10.41 1.62
C TYR A 193 -2.68 11.34 0.93
N ARG A 194 -3.01 12.44 1.64
CA ARG A 194 -3.99 13.41 1.15
C ARG A 194 -3.51 14.84 1.33
N ASP A 195 -2.81 15.33 0.31
CA ASP A 195 -2.49 16.75 0.18
C ASP A 195 -3.45 17.37 -0.85
N GLN A 196 -4.60 17.84 -0.34
CA GLN A 196 -5.80 18.29 -1.09
C GLN A 196 -6.52 17.19 -1.89
N GLU A 197 -5.77 16.27 -2.51
CA GLU A 197 -6.26 15.16 -3.32
C GLU A 197 -5.74 13.82 -2.78
N TRP A 198 -6.44 12.72 -3.12
CA TRP A 198 -5.98 11.37 -2.76
C TRP A 198 -4.82 10.95 -3.65
N LYS A 199 -3.70 10.65 -3.02
CA LYS A 199 -2.47 10.23 -3.67
C LYS A 199 -1.96 8.95 -3.03
N MET A 200 -1.42 8.05 -3.83
CA MET A 200 -0.79 6.82 -3.37
C MET A 200 0.53 6.61 -4.11
N MET A 201 1.59 6.40 -3.36
CA MET A 201 2.85 5.89 -3.91
C MET A 201 2.87 4.38 -3.71
N ALA A 202 3.23 3.62 -4.75
CA ALA A 202 3.22 2.17 -4.70
C ALA A 202 4.54 1.59 -5.24
N VAL A 203 5.18 0.73 -4.46
CA VAL A 203 6.34 -0.05 -4.91
C VAL A 203 5.91 -1.49 -5.13
N VAL A 204 6.21 -2.04 -6.31
CA VAL A 204 6.00 -3.44 -6.64
C VAL A 204 7.33 -4.17 -6.49
N ILE A 205 7.40 -5.15 -5.58
CA ILE A 205 8.55 -6.03 -5.46
C ILE A 205 8.29 -7.29 -6.27
N ARG A 206 9.19 -7.60 -7.20
CA ARG A 206 9.08 -8.74 -8.12
C ARG A 206 10.19 -9.74 -7.85
N PRO A 207 9.91 -11.06 -7.88
CA PRO A 207 10.94 -12.10 -7.89
C PRO A 207 12.04 -11.83 -8.92
#